data_AF-A0A914SCQ1-F1
#
_entry.id   AF-A0A914SCQ1-F1
#
_cell.length_a   1.000
_cell.length_b   1.000
_cell.length_c   1.000
_cell.angle_alpha   90.00
_cell.angle_beta   90.00
_cell.angle_gamma   90.00
#
_symmetry.space_group_name_H-M   'P 1'
#
loop_
_entity.id
_entity.type
_entity.pdbx_description
1 polymer ?
#
loop_
_entity_poly.entity_id
_entity_poly.type
_entity_poly.pdbx_seq_one_letter_code
_entity_poly.pdbx_strand_id
1 'polypeptide(L)'
;FIAGFVNYAFPKTSPNVRAGFMPWHTKFGMFLMTLAVIQVSIGQKYVSIGPCETSLSCDNHLDFIHNFAVLSIILYYILILVLVGKPEWKRRQTIDERKHD
;
A
#
# COMPACT_ATOMS: atom_id res chain seq x y z
N PHE A 1 9.03 -3.52 7.13
CA PHE A 1 9.68 -4.57 6.32
C PHE A 1 10.43 -5.58 7.19
N ILE A 2 11.55 -5.22 7.84
CA ILE A 2 12.40 -6.15 8.62
C ILE A 2 11.62 -6.96 9.67
N ALA A 3 10.78 -6.31 10.48
CA ALA A 3 9.98 -6.99 11.49
C ALA A 3 9.00 -8.02 10.90
N GLY A 4 8.43 -7.77 9.72
CA GLY A 4 7.58 -8.75 9.03
C GLY A 4 8.38 -9.96 8.55
N PHE A 5 9.58 -9.72 8.02
CA PHE A 5 10.49 -10.79 7.58
C PHE A 5 10.92 -11.69 8.75
N VAL A 6 11.39 -11.09 9.85
CA VAL A 6 11.83 -11.85 11.03
C VAL A 6 10.66 -12.63 11.64
N ASN A 7 9.47 -12.03 11.75
CA ASN A 7 8.35 -12.73 12.39
C ASN A 7 7.75 -13.83 11.50
N TYR A 8 7.60 -13.62 10.19
CA TYR A 8 6.81 -14.52 9.33
C TYR A 8 7.62 -15.35 8.33
N ALA A 9 8.83 -14.93 7.93
CA ALA A 9 9.68 -15.68 7.03
C ALA A 9 10.76 -16.49 7.77
N PHE A 10 11.26 -15.98 8.90
CA PHE A 10 12.25 -16.71 9.70
C PHE A 10 11.58 -17.77 10.58
N PRO A 11 12.05 -19.04 10.55
CA PRO A 11 11.32 -20.15 11.16
C PRO A 11 11.32 -20.13 12.69
N LYS A 12 12.27 -19.46 13.35
CA LYS A 12 12.47 -19.54 14.81
C LYS A 12 11.52 -18.69 15.65
N THR A 13 10.65 -17.89 15.03
CA THR A 13 9.70 -17.04 15.77
C THR A 13 8.54 -17.87 16.31
N SER A 14 8.23 -17.72 17.61
CA SER A 14 7.18 -18.51 18.24
C SER A 14 5.78 -18.17 17.71
N PRO A 15 4.84 -19.13 17.71
CA PRO A 15 3.47 -18.91 17.25
C PRO A 15 2.76 -17.76 17.99
N ASN A 16 2.91 -17.69 19.32
CA ASN A 16 2.30 -16.65 20.15
C ASN A 16 2.74 -15.23 19.74
N VAL A 17 4.03 -15.06 19.42
CA VAL A 17 4.56 -13.77 18.96
C VAL A 17 4.00 -13.43 17.58
N ARG A 18 3.94 -14.41 16.66
CA ARG A 18 3.37 -14.22 15.32
C ARG A 18 1.89 -13.81 15.38
N ALA A 19 1.10 -14.49 16.21
CA ALA A 19 -0.32 -14.22 16.42
C ALA A 19 -0.54 -12.82 17.02
N GLY A 20 0.20 -12.46 18.07
CA GLY A 20 0.12 -11.13 18.69
C GLY A 20 0.59 -10.00 17.78
N PHE A 21 1.59 -10.24 16.93
CA PHE A 21 2.12 -9.23 16.00
C PHE A 21 1.27 -9.05 14.74
N MET A 22 0.50 -10.07 14.32
CA MET A 22 -0.28 -10.06 13.08
C MET A 22 -1.24 -8.88 12.92
N PRO A 23 -2.06 -8.52 13.94
CA PRO A 23 -2.95 -7.36 13.82
C PRO A 23 -2.17 -6.05 13.65
N TRP A 24 -1.02 -5.91 14.33
CA TRP A 24 -0.16 -4.73 14.20
C TRP A 24 0.50 -4.66 12.84
N HIS A 25 1.07 -5.77 12.36
CA HIS A 25 1.68 -5.85 11.04
C HIS A 25 0.70 -5.44 9.94
N THR A 26 -0.52 -5.96 10.01
CA THR A 26 -1.57 -5.68 9.02
C THR A 26 -2.02 -4.23 9.05
N LYS A 27 -2.34 -3.68 10.23
CA LYS A 27 -2.77 -2.27 10.38
C LYS A 27 -1.67 -1.30 9.97
N PHE A 28 -0.43 -1.56 10.37
CA PHE A 28 0.71 -0.73 10.03
C PHE A 28 1.02 -0.80 8.53
N GLY A 29 0.92 -1.97 7.91
CA GLY A 29 1.06 -2.12 6.45
C GLY A 29 0.04 -1.29 5.67
N MET A 30 -1.23 -1.31 6.09
CA MET A 30 -2.27 -0.46 5.49
C MET A 30 -1.96 1.03 5.68
N PHE A 31 -1.54 1.43 6.89
CA PHE A 31 -1.16 2.82 7.17
C PHE A 31 0.00 3.29 6.28
N LEU A 32 1.06 2.48 6.13
CA LEU A 32 2.19 2.80 5.25
C LEU A 32 1.78 2.90 3.78
N MET A 33 0.87 2.04 3.31
CA MET A 33 0.33 2.13 1.96
C MET A 33 -0.42 3.45 1.74
N THR A 34 -1.26 3.87 2.69
CA THR A 34 -1.91 5.19 2.64
C THR A 34 -0.90 6.32 2.52
N LEU A 35 0.15 6.30 3.36
CA LEU A 35 1.19 7.32 3.32
C LEU A 35 1.93 7.34 1.99
N ALA A 36 2.22 6.19 1.39
CA ALA A 36 2.88 6.10 0.09
C ALA A 36 2.03 6.75 -1.02
N VAL A 37 0.71 6.49 -1.03
CA VAL A 37 -0.21 7.09 -2.01
C VAL A 37 -0.30 8.61 -1.83
N ILE A 38 -0.36 9.10 -0.59
CA ILE A 38 -0.32 10.53 -0.28
C ILE A 38 1.00 11.15 -0.75
N GLN A 39 2.12 10.50 -0.45
CA GLN A 39 3.46 10.95 -0.82
C GLN A 39 3.62 11.07 -2.33
N VAL A 40 3.12 10.10 -3.11
CA VAL A 40 3.14 10.17 -4.59
C VAL A 40 2.28 11.32 -5.10
N SER A 41 1.08 11.51 -4.53
CA SER A 41 0.17 12.59 -4.91
C SER A 41 0.76 13.98 -4.64
N ILE A 42 1.50 14.13 -3.53
CA ILE A 42 2.22 15.37 -3.20
C ILE A 42 3.44 15.53 -4.10
N GLY A 43 4.23 14.47 -4.27
CA GLY A 43 5.47 14.46 -5.04
C GLY A 43 5.28 14.85 -6.50
N GLN A 44 4.15 14.48 -7.11
CA GLN A 44 3.82 14.89 -8.48
C GLN A 44 3.83 16.41 -8.64
N LYS A 45 3.33 17.16 -7.65
CA LYS A 45 3.35 18.65 -7.70
C LYS A 45 4.76 19.22 -7.72
N TYR A 46 5.74 18.50 -7.17
CA TYR A 46 7.14 18.94 -7.13
C TYR A 46 7.95 18.51 -8.34
N VAL A 47 7.50 17.49 -9.08
CA VAL A 47 8.10 17.09 -10.36
C VAL A 47 7.63 18.00 -11.49
N SER A 48 6.43 18.57 -11.35
CA SER A 48 5.72 19.32 -12.38
C SER A 48 5.94 20.85 -12.22
N ILE A 49 7.17 21.30 -11.92
CA ILE A 49 7.50 22.73 -11.71
C ILE A 49 8.24 23.31 -12.93
N GLY A 50 7.80 22.94 -14.14
CA GLY A 50 8.29 23.51 -15.38
C GLY A 50 7.64 24.88 -15.68
N PRO A 51 8.27 25.75 -16.51
CA PRO A 51 7.75 27.08 -16.86
C PRO A 51 6.42 27.08 -17.68
N CYS A 52 5.82 25.92 -17.88
CA CYS A 52 4.81 25.60 -18.90
C CYS A 52 3.50 25.05 -18.28
N GLU A 53 3.47 24.76 -16.97
CA GLU A 53 2.41 24.04 -16.25
C GLU A 53 1.16 24.89 -15.94
N THR A 54 1.31 26.21 -15.87
CA THR A 54 0.19 27.12 -15.58
C THR A 54 -0.51 27.63 -16.83
N SER A 55 0.02 27.30 -18.02
CA SER A 55 -0.52 27.76 -19.29
C SER A 55 -1.08 26.57 -20.08
N LEU A 56 -2.40 26.59 -20.32
CA LEU A 56 -3.08 25.62 -21.20
C LEU A 56 -2.53 25.62 -22.64
N SER A 57 -1.71 26.61 -23.00
CA SER A 57 -1.20 26.84 -24.37
C SER A 57 0.09 26.09 -24.69
N CYS A 58 0.56 25.20 -23.81
CA CYS A 58 1.79 24.45 -24.00
C CYS A 58 1.57 23.16 -24.82
N ASP A 59 2.39 22.94 -25.84
CA ASP A 59 2.25 21.83 -26.80
C ASP A 59 2.44 20.42 -26.19
N ASN A 60 3.15 20.33 -25.05
CA ASN A 60 3.40 19.08 -24.35
C ASN A 60 2.51 18.95 -23.11
N HIS A 61 1.34 18.34 -23.27
CA HIS A 61 0.38 18.06 -22.18
C HIS A 61 0.83 16.92 -21.24
N LEU A 62 2.08 16.98 -20.75
CA LEU A 62 2.62 15.98 -19.81
C LEU A 62 1.82 15.96 -18.49
N ASP A 63 1.22 17.09 -18.11
CA ASP A 63 0.39 17.24 -16.91
C ASP A 63 -0.83 16.34 -16.97
N PHE A 64 -1.43 16.15 -18.15
CA PHE A 64 -2.56 15.24 -18.32
C PHE A 64 -2.15 13.79 -18.00
N ILE A 65 -0.99 13.35 -18.51
CA ILE A 65 -0.47 12.00 -18.27
C ILE A 65 -0.15 11.80 -16.79
N HIS A 66 0.50 12.77 -16.15
CA HIS A 66 0.82 12.70 -14.73
C HIS A 66 -0.44 12.69 -13.84
N ASN A 67 -1.42 13.55 -14.14
CA ASN A 67 -2.68 13.59 -13.41
C ASN A 67 -3.45 12.28 -13.57
N PHE A 68 -3.52 11.73 -14.78
CA PHE A 68 -4.16 10.44 -15.04
C PHE A 68 -3.45 9.29 -14.31
N ALA A 69 -2.11 9.32 -14.24
CA ALA A 69 -1.33 8.33 -13.50
C ALA A 69 -1.63 8.39 -11.99
N VAL A 70 -1.64 9.58 -11.38
CA VAL A 70 -1.98 9.74 -9.95
C VAL A 70 -3.42 9.29 -9.68
N LEU A 71 -4.38 9.66 -10.53
CA LEU A 71 -5.76 9.19 -10.43
C LEU A 71 -5.84 7.66 -10.49
N SER A 72 -5.11 7.03 -11.42
CA SER A 72 -5.06 5.57 -11.54
C SER A 72 -4.49 4.90 -10.28
N ILE A 73 -3.47 5.49 -9.67
CA ILE A 73 -2.89 5.02 -8.40
C ILE A 73 -3.91 5.10 -7.26
N ILE A 74 -4.66 6.21 -7.16
CA ILE A 74 -5.70 6.39 -6.15
C ILE A 74 -6.81 5.35 -6.33
N LEU A 75 -7.29 5.15 -7.56
CA LEU A 75 -8.32 4.15 -7.87
C LEU A 75 -7.83 2.73 -7.54
N TYR A 76 -6.59 2.40 -7.91
CA TYR A 76 -5.97 1.12 -7.57
C TYR A 76 -5.86 0.91 -6.05
N TYR A 77 -5.50 1.95 -5.31
CA TYR A 77 -5.44 1.89 -3.85
C TYR A 77 -6.81 1.64 -3.22
N ILE A 78 -7.87 2.28 -3.71
CA ILE A 78 -9.25 2.03 -3.27
C ILE A 78 -9.61 0.56 -3.48
N LEU A 79 -9.26 -0.02 -4.63
CA LEU A 79 -9.48 -1.44 -4.90
C LEU A 79 -8.72 -2.34 -3.92
N ILE A 80 -7.47 -2.01 -3.58
CA ILE A 80 -6.70 -2.73 -2.54
C ILE A 80 -7.43 -2.67 -1.20
N LEU A 81 -7.95 -1.50 -0.79
CA LEU A 81 -8.67 -1.37 0.48
C LEU A 81 -9.92 -2.23 0.53
N VAL A 82 -10.69 -2.29 -0.57
CA VAL A 82 -11.84 -3.19 -0.69
C VAL A 82 -11.39 -4.65 -0.56
N LEU A 83 -10.32 -5.02 -1.27
CA LEU A 83 -9.79 -6.39 -1.26
C LEU A 83 -9.35 -6.83 0.14
N VAL A 84 -8.59 -5.99 0.84
CA VAL A 84 -8.03 -6.28 2.17
C VAL A 84 -9.09 -6.20 3.26
N GLY A 85 -10.08 -5.31 3.11
CA GLY A 85 -11.15 -5.09 4.09
C GLY A 85 -12.19 -6.21 4.15
N LYS A 86 -12.35 -6.99 3.07
CA LYS A 86 -13.35 -8.07 3.00
C LYS A 86 -12.84 -9.34 3.70
N PRO A 87 -13.46 -9.76 4.82
CA PRO A 87 -13.02 -10.94 5.56
C PRO A 87 -13.22 -12.24 4.77
N GLU A 88 -14.22 -12.29 3.90
CA GLU A 88 -14.53 -13.43 3.03
C GLU A 88 -13.39 -13.78 2.06
N TRP A 89 -12.55 -12.80 1.72
CA TRP A 89 -11.43 -12.95 0.79
C TRP A 89 -10.10 -13.18 1.48
N LYS A 90 -10.09 -13.27 2.82
CA LYS A 90 -8.88 -13.60 3.56
C LYS A 90 -8.49 -15.06 3.31
N ARG A 91 -7.17 -15.29 3.23
CA ARG A 91 -6.60 -16.64 3.18
C ARG A 91 -7.12 -17.46 4.37
N ARG A 92 -7.64 -18.65 4.10
CA ARG A 92 -7.98 -19.63 5.14
C ARG A 92 -6.71 -20.16 5.79
N GLN A 93 -6.71 -20.23 7.11
CA GLN A 93 -5.61 -20.85 7.85
C GLN A 93 -5.42 -22.31 7.42
N THR A 94 -4.17 -22.72 7.33
CA THR A 94 -3.79 -24.11 7.10
C THR A 94 -4.04 -24.96 8.34
N ILE A 95 -4.05 -26.28 8.17
CA ILE A 95 -4.29 -27.22 9.27
C ILE A 95 -3.23 -27.07 10.37
N ASP A 96 -1.98 -26.80 10.00
CA ASP A 96 -0.87 -26.69 10.95
C ASP A 96 -0.88 -25.36 11.71
N GLU A 97 -1.35 -24.28 11.09
CA GLU A 97 -1.57 -22.99 11.76
C GLU A 97 -2.68 -23.11 12.84
N ARG A 98 -3.73 -23.89 12.58
CA ARG A 98 -4.85 -24.08 13.54
C ARG A 98 -4.50 -24.92 14.77
N LYS A 99 -3.46 -25.76 14.71
CA LYS A 99 -3.05 -26.61 15.85
C LYS A 99 -2.31 -25.83 16.94
N HIS A 100 -1.89 -24.61 16.64
CA HIS A 100 -1.08 -23.75 17.51
C HIS A 100 -1.83 -22.49 17.97
N ASP A 101 -3.12 -22.37 17.63
CA ASP A 101 -4.04 -21.34 18.11
C ASP A 101 -4.69 -21.74 19.45
#